data_AF-A0A9D0LJW9-F1
#
_entry.id   AF-A0A9D0LJW9-F1
#
_cell.length_a   1.000
_cell.length_b   1.000
_cell.length_c   1.000
_cell.angle_alpha   90.00
_cell.angle_beta   90.00
_cell.angle_gamma   90.00
#
_symmetry.space_group_name_H-M   'P 1'
#
loop_
_entity.id
_entity.type
_entity.pdbx_description
1 polymer ?
#
loop_
_entity_poly.entity_id
_entity_poly.type
_entity_poly.pdbx_seq_one_letter_code
_entity_poly.pdbx_strand_id
1 'polypeptide(L)'
;MLAKTHPAVKALTTIAERMVLVGLYPSPEEAVKGLALAQIGREIEELQQQIASLEEKYGMSFEEFTASLRHRATMQEEMDWEEWDDARKKLEIRQEILEHIT
;
A
#
# COMPACT_ATOMS: atom_id res chain seq x y z
N MET A 1 -10.52 -19.70 6.92
CA MET A 1 -9.49 -20.21 7.85
C MET A 1 -8.52 -21.09 7.07
N LEU A 2 -7.26 -20.69 6.93
CA LEU A 2 -6.20 -21.56 6.40
C LEU A 2 -5.82 -22.57 7.50
N ALA A 3 -5.88 -23.87 7.21
CA ALA A 3 -5.45 -24.89 8.15
C ALA A 3 -3.94 -24.75 8.46
N LYS A 4 -3.50 -25.09 9.68
CA LYS A 4 -2.08 -25.07 10.08
C LYS A 4 -1.16 -25.93 9.18
N THR A 5 -1.75 -26.84 8.40
CA THR A 5 -1.08 -27.69 7.42
C THR A 5 -0.96 -27.08 6.01
N HIS A 6 -1.49 -25.87 5.79
CA HIS A 6 -1.41 -25.22 4.49
C HIS A 6 0.06 -24.87 4.15
N PRO A 7 0.56 -25.18 2.93
CA PRO A 7 1.95 -24.94 2.56
C PRO A 7 2.41 -23.49 2.79
N ALA A 8 1.54 -22.51 2.54
CA ALA A 8 1.83 -21.10 2.78
C ALA A 8 2.04 -20.77 4.27
N VAL A 9 1.25 -21.36 5.17
CA VAL A 9 1.41 -21.18 6.62
C VAL A 9 2.73 -21.77 7.07
N LYS A 10 3.08 -22.97 6.58
CA LYS A 10 4.37 -23.60 6.88
C LYS A 10 5.56 -22.77 6.38
N ALA A 11 5.45 -22.19 5.18
CA ALA A 11 6.50 -21.34 4.62
C ALA A 11 6.69 -20.06 5.46
N LEU A 12 5.59 -19.37 5.82
CA LEU A 12 5.62 -18.19 6.67
C LEU A 12 6.22 -18.49 8.04
N THR A 13 5.79 -19.58 8.69
CA THR A 13 6.38 -20.02 9.97
C THR A 13 7.87 -20.28 9.84
N THR A 14 8.30 -20.99 8.79
CA THR A 14 9.73 -21.28 8.57
C THR A 14 10.55 -20.00 8.40
N ILE A 15 10.04 -19.02 7.63
CA ILE A 15 10.71 -17.73 7.43
C ILE A 15 10.80 -16.97 8.76
N ALA A 16 9.68 -16.87 9.48
CA ALA A 16 9.60 -16.16 10.76
C ALA A 16 10.54 -16.76 11.81
N GLU A 17 10.60 -18.08 11.94
CA GLU A 17 11.54 -18.78 12.84
C GLU A 17 13.00 -18.47 12.49
N ARG A 18 13.35 -18.39 11.20
CA ARG A 18 14.71 -18.03 10.78
C ARG A 18 15.07 -16.59 11.15
N MET A 19 14.13 -15.66 11.03
CA MET A 19 14.33 -14.26 11.41
C MET A 19 14.55 -14.10 12.92
N VAL A 20 13.85 -14.88 13.73
CA VAL A 20 14.10 -14.93 15.19
C VAL A 20 15.47 -15.53 15.49
N LEU A 21 15.83 -16.62 14.82
CA LEU A 21 17.12 -17.29 15.02
C LEU A 21 18.32 -16.37 14.77
N VAL A 22 18.21 -15.45 13.80
CA VAL A 22 19.26 -14.46 13.50
C VAL A 22 19.13 -13.17 14.31
N GLY A 23 18.17 -13.09 15.24
CA GLY A 23 17.98 -11.96 16.16
C GLY A 23 17.29 -10.73 15.55
N LEU A 24 16.61 -10.85 14.40
CA LEU A 24 15.88 -9.74 13.79
C LEU A 24 14.58 -9.42 14.54
N TYR A 25 13.94 -10.43 15.13
CA TYR A 25 12.66 -10.31 15.83
C TYR A 25 12.65 -11.16 17.10
N PRO A 26 11.87 -10.78 18.14
CA PRO A 26 11.81 -11.49 19.41
C PRO A 26 10.96 -12.77 19.36
N SER A 27 10.03 -12.89 18.40
CA SER A 27 9.19 -14.07 18.23
C SER A 27 8.75 -14.23 16.76
N PRO A 28 8.31 -15.44 16.34
CA PRO A 28 7.81 -15.64 14.98
C PRO A 28 6.56 -14.81 14.70
N GLU A 29 5.72 -14.56 15.70
CA GLU A 29 4.53 -13.70 15.58
C GLU A 29 4.92 -12.26 15.27
N GLU A 30 5.87 -11.71 16.03
CA GLU A 30 6.40 -10.36 15.79
C GLU A 30 7.12 -10.26 14.44
N ALA A 31 7.78 -11.33 13.98
CA ALA A 31 8.39 -11.37 12.66
C ALA A 31 7.34 -11.31 11.54
N VAL A 32 6.23 -12.07 11.65
CA VAL A 32 5.14 -12.02 10.66
C VAL A 32 4.45 -10.66 10.67
N LYS A 33 4.14 -10.10 11.85
CA LYS A 33 3.57 -8.76 11.99
C LYS A 33 4.49 -7.70 11.39
N GLY A 34 5.79 -7.75 11.72
CA GLY A 34 6.80 -6.84 11.18
C GLY A 34 6.93 -6.90 9.66
N LEU A 35 6.89 -8.10 9.06
CA LEU A 35 6.89 -8.25 7.60
C LEU A 35 5.65 -7.63 6.94
N ALA A 36 4.47 -7.84 7.53
CA ALA A 36 3.23 -7.26 7.02
C ALA A 36 3.26 -5.73 7.10
N LEU A 37 3.64 -5.19 8.27
CA LEU A 37 3.77 -3.74 8.49
C LEU A 37 4.80 -3.11 7.53
N ALA A 38 5.95 -3.76 7.33
CA ALA A 38 6.96 -3.26 6.41
C ALA A 38 6.51 -3.27 4.94
N GLN A 39 5.72 -4.26 4.52
CA GLN A 39 5.14 -4.30 3.18
C GLN A 39 4.10 -3.19 3.00
N ILE A 40 3.16 -3.06 3.94
CA ILE A 40 2.11 -2.03 3.88
C ILE A 40 2.72 -0.63 3.92
N GLY A 41 3.74 -0.41 4.74
CA GLY A 41 4.46 0.86 4.81
C GLY A 41 5.07 1.26 3.47
N ARG A 42 5.75 0.32 2.79
CA ARG A 42 6.29 0.58 1.43
C ARG A 42 5.19 0.93 0.43
N GLU A 43 4.08 0.18 0.44
CA GLU A 43 2.95 0.45 -0.46
C GLU A 43 2.34 1.83 -0.22
N ILE A 44 2.23 2.26 1.05
CA ILE A 44 1.77 3.61 1.40
C ILE A 44 2.73 4.67 0.86
N GLU A 45 4.04 4.51 1.08
CA GLU A 45 5.06 5.46 0.60
C GLU A 45 5.04 5.60 -0.93
N GLU A 46 4.93 4.48 -1.66
CA GLU A 46 4.84 4.46 -3.13
C GLU A 46 3.59 5.20 -3.62
N LEU A 47 2.43 4.95 -3.03
CA LEU A 47 1.17 5.60 -3.39
C LEU A 47 1.19 7.10 -3.08
N GLN A 48 1.77 7.49 -1.94
CA GLN A 48 1.94 8.91 -1.58
C GLN A 48 2.85 9.64 -2.57
N GLN A 49 3.95 9.01 -3.00
CA GLN A 49 4.84 9.58 -4.01
C GLN A 49 4.15 9.71 -5.37
N GLN A 50 3.34 8.72 -5.76
CA GLN A 50 2.55 8.77 -6.99
C GLN A 50 1.54 9.93 -6.97
N ILE A 51 0.79 10.08 -5.87
CA ILE A 51 -0.16 11.18 -5.65
C ILE A 51 0.57 12.53 -5.71
N ALA A 52 1.69 12.68 -4.99
CA ALA A 52 2.47 13.92 -4.99
C ALA A 52 3.02 14.28 -6.37
N SER A 53 3.43 13.29 -7.16
CA SER A 53 3.91 13.50 -8.54
C SER A 53 2.79 14.02 -9.46
N LEU A 54 1.56 13.56 -9.27
CA LEU A 54 0.39 14.03 -10.01
C LEU A 54 -0.05 15.43 -9.55
N GLU A 55 0.02 15.72 -8.24
CA GLU A 55 -0.17 17.07 -7.69
C GLU A 55 0.84 18.06 -8.27
N GLU A 56 2.11 17.68 -8.35
CA GLU A 56 3.16 18.51 -8.95
C GLU A 56 2.95 18.70 -10.45
N LYS A 57 2.61 17.63 -11.18
CA LYS A 57 2.37 17.66 -12.63
C LYS A 57 1.27 18.66 -13.02
N TYR A 58 0.19 18.72 -12.25
CA TYR A 58 -0.95 19.61 -12.54
C TYR A 58 -0.95 20.91 -11.73
N GLY A 59 -0.12 21.01 -10.68
CA GLY A 59 -0.02 22.20 -9.83
C GLY A 59 -1.30 22.49 -9.03
N MET A 60 -2.10 21.46 -8.73
CA MET A 60 -3.40 21.59 -8.07
C MET A 60 -3.77 20.31 -7.32
N SER A 61 -4.78 20.36 -6.45
CA SER A 61 -5.30 19.17 -5.77
C SER A 61 -6.07 18.26 -6.73
N PHE A 62 -6.29 17.00 -6.34
CA PHE A 62 -7.12 16.07 -7.12
C PHE A 62 -8.55 16.60 -7.33
N GLU A 63 -9.15 17.24 -6.34
CA GLU A 63 -10.50 17.81 -6.42
C GLU A 63 -10.54 18.99 -7.38
N GLU A 64 -9.52 19.85 -7.35
CA GLU A 64 -9.35 20.96 -8.30
C GLU A 64 -9.16 20.42 -9.72
N PHE A 65 -8.31 19.42 -9.89
CA PHE A 65 -8.07 18.75 -11.17
C PHE A 65 -9.35 18.13 -11.72
N THR A 66 -10.07 17.36 -10.90
CA THR A 66 -11.36 16.74 -11.25
C THR A 66 -12.39 17.79 -11.69
N ALA A 67 -12.50 18.91 -10.97
CA ALA A 67 -13.39 20.00 -11.35
C ALA A 67 -12.97 20.64 -12.68
N SER A 68 -11.66 20.73 -12.90
CA SER A 68 -11.06 21.26 -14.11
C SER A 68 -11.38 20.40 -15.34
N LEU A 69 -11.56 19.09 -15.23
CA LEU A 69 -11.75 18.21 -16.39
C LEU A 69 -13.16 18.26 -17.01
N ARG A 70 -14.15 18.82 -16.32
CA ARG A 70 -15.55 18.82 -16.78
C ARG A 70 -15.68 19.45 -18.18
N HIS A 71 -16.06 18.61 -19.15
CA HIS A 71 -16.31 18.95 -20.56
C HIS A 71 -15.09 19.40 -21.38
N ARG A 72 -13.87 19.17 -20.90
CA ARG A 72 -12.65 19.59 -21.61
C ARG A 72 -11.45 18.65 -21.47
N ALA A 73 -11.62 17.48 -20.85
CA ALA A 73 -10.52 16.53 -20.64
C ALA A 73 -9.97 16.00 -21.97
N THR A 74 -8.65 16.01 -22.09
CA THR A 74 -7.93 15.20 -23.06
C THR A 74 -7.86 13.75 -22.60
N MET A 75 -7.64 12.82 -23.53
CA MET A 75 -7.47 11.39 -23.20
C MET A 75 -6.34 11.16 -22.18
N GLN A 76 -5.26 11.93 -22.27
CA GLN A 76 -4.14 11.83 -21.33
C GLN A 76 -4.58 12.25 -19.92
N GLU A 77 -5.32 13.35 -19.80
CA GLU A 77 -5.84 13.81 -18.52
C GLU A 77 -6.87 12.84 -17.91
N GLU A 78 -7.67 12.15 -18.71
CA GLU A 78 -8.57 11.10 -18.22
C GLU A 78 -7.79 9.91 -17.64
N MET A 79 -6.72 9.47 -18.32
CA MET A 79 -5.86 8.40 -17.82
C MET A 79 -5.13 8.80 -16.53
N ASP A 80 -4.58 10.02 -16.50
CA ASP A 80 -3.91 10.54 -15.31
C ASP A 80 -4.89 10.71 -14.14
N TRP A 81 -6.14 11.11 -14.42
CA TRP A 81 -7.20 11.17 -13.41
C TRP A 81 -7.55 9.80 -12.85
N GLU A 82 -7.72 8.79 -13.71
CA GLU A 82 -8.01 7.41 -13.29
C GLU A 82 -6.87 6.86 -12.43
N GLU A 83 -5.62 7.06 -12.85
CA GLU A 83 -4.44 6.67 -12.08
C GLU A 83 -4.41 7.32 -10.68
N TRP A 84 -4.74 8.61 -10.61
CA TRP A 84 -4.78 9.36 -9.36
C TRP A 84 -5.88 8.87 -8.42
N ASP A 85 -7.10 8.69 -8.93
CA ASP A 85 -8.25 8.19 -8.17
C ASP A 85 -7.97 6.79 -7.61
N ASP A 86 -7.39 5.92 -8.44
CA ASP A 86 -6.95 4.59 -8.05
C ASP A 86 -5.89 4.62 -6.94
N ALA A 87 -4.88 5.48 -7.06
CA ALA A 87 -3.83 5.62 -6.07
C ALA A 87 -4.40 6.09 -4.72
N ARG A 88 -5.32 7.06 -4.72
CA ARG A 88 -5.99 7.56 -3.51
C ARG A 88 -6.82 6.48 -2.82
N LYS A 89 -7.62 5.73 -3.58
CA LYS A 89 -8.43 4.61 -3.03
C LYS A 89 -7.56 3.51 -2.45
N LYS A 90 -6.47 3.13 -3.14
CA LYS A 90 -5.52 2.14 -2.64
C LYS A 90 -4.85 2.62 -1.36
N LEU A 91 -4.48 3.91 -1.30
CA LEU A 91 -3.85 4.51 -0.12
C LEU A 91 -4.78 4.45 1.09
N GLU A 92 -6.05 4.83 0.92
CA GLU A 92 -7.07 4.75 1.98
C GLU A 92 -7.20 3.32 2.53
N ILE A 93 -7.31 2.33 1.63
CA ILE A 93 -7.38 0.91 2.03
C ILE A 93 -6.12 0.48 2.78
N ARG A 94 -4.92 0.91 2.35
CA ARG A 94 -3.68 0.53 3.05
C ARG A 94 -3.54 1.17 4.42
N GLN A 95 -4.00 2.41 4.57
CA GLN A 95 -4.07 3.07 5.86
C GLN A 95 -5.05 2.35 6.81
N GLU A 96 -6.23 1.96 6.34
CA GLU A 96 -7.19 1.16 7.11
C GLU A 96 -6.59 -0.19 7.54
N ILE A 97 -5.93 -0.91 6.63
CA ILE A 97 -5.27 -2.19 6.95
C ILE A 97 -4.15 -1.97 7.99
N LEU A 98 -3.37 -0.90 7.87
CA LEU A 98 -2.29 -0.58 8.81
C LEU A 98 -2.85 -0.36 10.23
N GLU A 99 -3.96 0.34 10.37
CA GLU A 99 -4.65 0.57 11.65
C GLU A 99 -5.18 -0.72 12.27
N HIS A 100 -5.61 -1.69 11.46
CA HIS A 100 -6.08 -2.99 11.94
C HIS A 100 -4.97 -3.96 12.37
N ILE A 101 -3.75 -3.77 11.85
CA ILE A 101 -2.61 -4.64 12.17
C ILE A 101 -1.80 -4.08 13.35
N THR A 102 -1.77 -2.76 13.51
CA THR A 102 -1.00 -2.05 14.56
C THR A 102 -1.59 -2.30 15.94
#